data_AF-A0A6A5T808-F1
#
_entry.id   AF-A0A6A5T808-F1
#
_cell.length_a   1.000
_cell.length_b   1.000
_cell.length_c   1.000
_cell.angle_alpha   90.00
_cell.angle_beta   90.00
_cell.angle_gamma   90.00
#
_symmetry.space_group_name_H-M   'P 1'
#
loop_
_entity.id
_entity.type
_entity.pdbx_description
1 polymer ?
#
loop_
_entity_poly.entity_id
_entity_poly.type
_entity_poly.pdbx_seq_one_letter_code
_entity_poly.pdbx_strand_id
1 'polypeptide(L)'
;MLIINKVLASFIMLFGMLCYFPTSLLLAFWPVHSTYWTYFIFATIVANFAMDSSLPTATIIANAVPRQYQCVGAGVVMTIVVYSISLGLGVAGTIELQINNRGHTKADLLHGYRGTLWFSVGLTAFGTGLAAVFLLKDRRRRKLAKK
;
A
#
# COMPACT_ATOMS: atom_id res chain seq x y z
N MET A 1 14.04 -27.53 -1.99
CA MET A 1 13.40 -26.54 -2.88
C MET A 1 12.55 -25.52 -2.08
N LEU A 2 13.06 -24.95 -0.98
CA LEU A 2 12.29 -24.07 -0.07
C LEU A 2 12.87 -22.65 0.10
N ILE A 3 14.12 -22.43 -0.31
CA ILE A 3 14.82 -21.14 -0.12
C ILE A 3 14.56 -20.18 -1.28
N ILE A 4 14.31 -20.70 -2.48
CA ILE A 4 14.07 -19.91 -3.70
C ILE A 4 12.74 -19.13 -3.59
N ASN A 5 11.68 -19.71 -3.00
CA ASN A 5 10.40 -19.03 -2.83
C ASN A 5 10.42 -17.88 -1.81
N LYS A 6 11.22 -17.98 -0.73
CA LYS A 6 11.37 -16.88 0.25
C LYS A 6 12.13 -15.67 -0.31
N VAL A 7 12.99 -15.87 -1.31
CA VAL A 7 13.68 -14.75 -1.99
C VAL A 7 12.70 -14.00 -2.87
N LEU A 8 11.88 -14.73 -3.64
CA LEU A 8 10.85 -14.14 -4.49
C LEU A 8 9.84 -13.35 -3.65
N ALA A 9 9.41 -13.91 -2.52
CA ALA A 9 8.45 -13.31 -1.61
C ALA A 9 8.80 -11.89 -1.11
N SER A 10 9.99 -11.72 -0.54
CA SER A 10 10.42 -10.41 -0.04
C SER A 10 10.67 -9.41 -1.17
N PHE A 11 11.10 -9.88 -2.35
CA PHE A 11 11.27 -9.03 -3.52
C PHE A 11 9.93 -8.56 -4.09
N ILE A 12 8.94 -9.44 -4.17
CA ILE A 12 7.61 -9.12 -4.68
C ILE A 12 6.87 -8.15 -3.74
N MET A 13 6.93 -8.36 -2.43
CA MET A 13 6.36 -7.40 -1.47
C MET A 13 7.00 -6.02 -1.58
N LEU A 14 8.32 -5.95 -1.75
CA LEU A 14 9.03 -4.68 -1.86
C LEU A 14 8.73 -3.99 -3.19
N PHE A 15 8.64 -4.76 -4.29
CA PHE A 15 8.19 -4.26 -5.59
C PHE A 15 6.78 -3.70 -5.52
N GLY A 16 5.84 -4.39 -4.87
CA GLY A 16 4.47 -3.91 -4.65
C GLY A 16 4.42 -2.57 -3.89
N MET A 17 5.20 -2.45 -2.80
CA MET A 17 5.29 -1.20 -2.02
C MET A 17 5.96 -0.06 -2.79
N LEU A 18 6.99 -0.38 -3.59
CA LEU A 18 7.65 0.57 -4.48
C LEU A 18 6.78 1.01 -5.65
N CYS A 19 5.78 0.23 -6.07
CA CYS A 19 4.76 0.66 -7.01
C CYS A 19 3.66 1.49 -6.33
N TYR A 20 3.31 1.15 -5.07
CA TYR A 20 2.29 1.88 -4.31
C TYR A 20 2.70 3.32 -3.97
N PHE A 21 3.98 3.55 -3.69
CA PHE A 21 4.50 4.87 -3.37
C PHE A 21 4.38 5.91 -4.52
N PRO A 22 4.86 5.64 -5.75
CA PRO A 22 4.72 6.57 -6.87
C PRO A 22 3.26 6.77 -7.27
N THR A 23 2.38 5.76 -7.18
CA THR A 23 0.95 6.01 -7.48
C THR A 23 0.32 7.01 -6.50
N SER A 24 0.60 6.90 -5.19
CA SER A 24 0.13 7.88 -4.21
C SER A 24 0.75 9.26 -4.42
N LEU A 25 2.03 9.34 -4.81
CA LEU A 25 2.70 10.59 -5.15
C LEU A 25 2.13 11.26 -6.40
N LEU A 26 1.86 10.49 -7.47
CA LEU A 26 1.24 11.00 -8.69
C LEU A 26 -0.15 11.57 -8.41
N LEU A 27 -0.93 10.92 -7.55
CA LEU A 27 -2.25 11.40 -7.13
C LEU A 27 -2.17 12.67 -6.28
N ALA A 28 -1.19 12.79 -5.37
CA ALA A 28 -1.00 13.98 -4.55
C ALA A 28 -0.48 15.19 -5.33
N PHE A 29 0.36 14.96 -6.36
CA PHE A 29 0.89 16.03 -7.20
C PHE A 29 -0.07 16.49 -8.30
N TRP A 30 -1.23 15.85 -8.49
CA TRP A 30 -2.13 16.14 -9.60
C TRP A 30 -2.52 17.64 -9.63
N PRO A 31 -2.09 18.41 -10.65
CA PRO A 31 -2.54 19.78 -10.82
C PRO A 31 -3.95 19.80 -11.42
N VAL A 32 -4.80 20.67 -10.89
CA VAL A 32 -6.23 20.84 -11.24
C VAL A 32 -6.45 21.11 -12.75
N HIS A 33 -5.44 21.66 -13.42
CA HIS A 33 -5.47 22.02 -14.84
C HIS A 33 -4.76 21.01 -15.76
N SER A 34 -4.18 19.94 -15.21
CA SER A 34 -3.36 19.01 -15.99
C SER A 34 -4.20 17.93 -16.68
N THR A 35 -3.81 17.61 -17.91
CA THR A 35 -4.47 16.63 -18.79
C THR A 35 -4.69 15.29 -18.08
N TYR A 36 -5.95 14.85 -18.05
CA TYR A 36 -6.41 13.55 -17.51
C TYR A 36 -5.50 12.38 -17.92
N TRP A 37 -5.01 12.42 -19.17
CA TRP A 37 -4.22 11.36 -19.78
C TRP A 37 -2.83 11.11 -19.17
N THR A 38 -2.21 12.10 -18.51
CA THR A 38 -0.80 11.98 -18.05
C THR A 38 -0.65 11.45 -16.63
N TYR A 39 -1.58 11.77 -15.73
CA TYR A 39 -1.45 11.38 -14.32
C TYR A 39 -2.36 10.22 -13.95
N PHE A 40 -3.60 10.21 -14.46
CA PHE A 40 -4.60 9.21 -14.08
C PHE A 40 -4.35 7.83 -14.70
N ILE A 41 -3.98 7.77 -15.98
CA ILE A 41 -3.66 6.51 -16.67
C ILE A 41 -2.40 5.86 -16.08
N PHE A 42 -1.35 6.64 -15.83
CA PHE A 42 -0.13 6.10 -15.21
C PHE A 42 -0.40 5.62 -13.78
N ALA A 43 -1.16 6.38 -12.99
CA ALA A 43 -1.55 5.95 -11.64
C ALA A 43 -2.37 4.65 -11.65
N THR A 44 -3.31 4.50 -12.57
CA THR A 44 -4.17 3.30 -12.67
C THR A 44 -3.42 2.08 -13.19
N ILE A 45 -2.50 2.22 -14.16
CA ILE A 45 -1.62 1.13 -14.60
C ILE A 45 -0.74 0.66 -13.44
N VAL A 46 -0.08 1.59 -12.74
CA VAL A 46 0.79 1.26 -11.59
C VAL A 46 -0.01 0.65 -10.43
N ALA A 47 -1.24 1.13 -10.20
CA ALA A 47 -2.13 0.55 -9.19
C ALA A 47 -2.55 -0.89 -9.55
N ASN A 48 -2.74 -1.19 -10.83
CA ASN A 48 -3.06 -2.55 -11.28
C ASN A 48 -1.90 -3.53 -11.01
N PHE A 49 -0.66 -3.12 -11.31
CA PHE A 49 0.54 -3.89 -10.94
C PHE A 49 0.68 -4.08 -9.42
N ALA A 50 0.35 -3.06 -8.63
CA ALA A 50 0.34 -3.17 -7.18
C ALA A 50 -0.71 -4.19 -6.70
N MET A 51 -1.90 -4.20 -7.32
CA MET A 51 -2.97 -5.15 -6.99
C MET A 51 -2.58 -6.60 -7.35
N ASP A 52 -1.97 -6.84 -8.51
CA ASP A 52 -1.53 -8.18 -8.93
C ASP A 52 -0.42 -8.75 -8.04
N SER A 53 0.40 -7.89 -7.42
CA SER A 53 1.39 -8.30 -6.41
C SER A 53 0.77 -8.85 -5.11
N SER A 54 -0.55 -8.73 -4.94
CA SER A 54 -1.26 -9.23 -3.75
C SER A 54 -1.45 -10.76 -3.78
N LEU A 55 -1.58 -11.37 -4.96
CA LEU A 55 -1.72 -12.82 -5.13
C LEU A 55 -0.53 -13.63 -4.57
N PRO A 56 0.73 -13.29 -4.86
CA PRO A 56 1.88 -13.95 -4.24
C PRO A 56 1.96 -13.67 -2.74
N THR A 57 1.57 -12.47 -2.29
CA THR A 57 1.56 -12.10 -0.86
C THR A 57 0.59 -12.98 -0.06
N ALA A 58 -0.61 -13.21 -0.57
CA ALA A 58 -1.60 -14.10 0.05
C ALA A 58 -1.10 -15.54 0.14
N THR A 59 -0.41 -16.04 -0.89
CA THR A 59 0.17 -17.40 -0.87
C THR A 59 1.32 -17.52 0.11
N ILE A 60 2.13 -16.47 0.33
CA ILE A 60 3.21 -16.47 1.33
C ILE A 60 2.65 -16.57 2.75
N ILE A 61 1.60 -15.80 3.04
CA ILE A 61 0.95 -15.80 4.35
C ILE A 61 0.28 -17.15 4.61
N ALA A 62 -0.38 -17.73 3.60
CA ALA A 62 -0.93 -19.09 3.69
C ALA A 62 0.16 -20.14 3.97
N ASN A 63 1.35 -20.01 3.38
CA ASN A 63 2.47 -20.93 3.61
C ASN A 63 3.15 -20.79 5.00
N ALA A 64 2.84 -19.74 5.76
CA ALA A 64 3.31 -19.61 7.14
C ALA A 64 2.51 -20.49 8.13
N VAL A 65 1.38 -21.04 7.68
CA VAL A 65 0.43 -21.83 8.47
C VAL A 65 0.44 -23.29 7.97
N PRO A 66 0.29 -24.31 8.85
CA PRO A 66 0.20 -25.70 8.45
C PRO A 66 -0.90 -25.92 7.39
N ARG A 67 -0.69 -26.85 6.45
CA ARG A 67 -1.55 -27.03 5.26
C ARG A 67 -3.05 -27.13 5.58
N GLN A 68 -3.39 -27.67 6.74
CA GLN A 68 -4.77 -27.84 7.22
C GLN A 68 -5.46 -26.54 7.63
N TYR A 69 -4.72 -25.50 8.02
CA TYR A 69 -5.28 -24.22 8.50
C TYR A 69 -5.04 -23.06 7.54
N GLN A 70 -4.52 -23.31 6.34
CA GLN A 70 -4.18 -22.25 5.38
C GLN A 70 -5.39 -21.42 4.95
N CYS A 71 -6.56 -22.06 4.79
CA CYS A 71 -7.79 -21.37 4.43
C CYS A 71 -8.28 -20.46 5.57
N VAL A 72 -8.20 -20.95 6.81
CA VAL A 72 -8.57 -20.17 8.01
C VAL A 72 -7.60 -19.00 8.21
N GLY A 73 -6.30 -19.24 8.09
CA GLY A 73 -5.27 -18.19 8.19
C GLY A 73 -5.41 -17.12 7.10
N ALA A 74 -5.67 -17.53 5.85
CA ALA A 74 -5.92 -16.62 4.75
C ALA A 74 -7.19 -15.77 4.98
N GLY A 75 -8.26 -16.38 5.50
CA GLY A 75 -9.49 -15.67 5.86
C GLY A 75 -9.27 -14.59 6.92
N VAL A 76 -8.57 -14.91 8.00
CA VAL A 76 -8.24 -13.94 9.07
C VAL A 76 -7.45 -12.75 8.51
N VAL A 77 -6.47 -13.02 7.65
CA VAL A 77 -5.66 -11.97 7.03
C VAL A 77 -6.50 -11.09 6.12
N MET A 78 -7.40 -11.69 5.33
CA MET A 78 -8.33 -10.92 4.49
C MET A 78 -9.24 -10.03 5.33
N THR A 79 -9.78 -10.52 6.46
CA THR A 79 -10.60 -9.71 7.36
C THR A 79 -9.82 -8.52 7.91
N ILE A 80 -8.57 -8.74 8.33
CA ILE A 80 -7.68 -7.66 8.80
C ILE A 80 -7.46 -6.62 7.69
N VAL A 81 -7.23 -7.07 6.45
CA VAL A 81 -7.03 -6.18 5.30
C VAL A 81 -8.29 -5.35 5.02
N VAL A 82 -9.45 -5.96 4.92
CA VAL A 82 -10.72 -5.25 4.64
C VAL A 82 -11.05 -4.28 5.77
N TYR A 83 -10.85 -4.68 7.03
CA TYR A 83 -11.05 -3.80 8.18
C TYR A 83 -10.09 -2.60 8.16
N SER A 84 -8.82 -2.82 7.79
CA SER A 84 -7.82 -1.75 7.65
C SER A 84 -8.20 -0.75 6.56
N ILE A 85 -8.76 -1.23 5.44
CA ILE A 85 -9.27 -0.37 4.36
C ILE A 85 -10.41 0.51 4.89
N SER A 86 -11.38 -0.07 5.61
CA SER A 86 -12.48 0.71 6.21
C SER A 86 -11.98 1.77 7.19
N LEU A 87 -10.99 1.45 8.02
CA LEU A 87 -10.39 2.40 8.94
C LEU A 87 -9.68 3.54 8.18
N GLY A 88 -8.89 3.19 7.16
CA GLY A 88 -8.21 4.17 6.31
C GLY A 88 -9.18 5.13 5.61
N LEU A 89 -10.27 4.60 5.02
CA LEU A 89 -11.32 5.43 4.43
C LEU A 89 -12.04 6.29 5.47
N GLY A 90 -12.29 5.77 6.68
CA GLY A 90 -12.91 6.53 7.76
C GLY A 90 -12.07 7.75 8.15
N VAL A 91 -10.76 7.55 8.37
CA VAL A 91 -9.84 8.65 8.71
C VAL A 91 -9.72 9.64 7.54
N ALA A 92 -9.60 9.15 6.30
CA ALA A 92 -9.59 9.98 5.10
C ALA A 92 -10.83 10.88 5.00
N GLY A 93 -12.03 10.33 5.25
CA GLY A 93 -13.27 11.11 5.27
C GLY A 93 -13.30 12.15 6.38
N THR A 94 -12.77 11.84 7.58
CA THR A 94 -12.68 12.83 8.66
C THR A 94 -11.74 13.99 8.32
N ILE A 95 -10.60 13.71 7.68
CA ILE A 95 -9.63 14.72 7.25
C ILE A 95 -10.26 15.64 6.20
N GLU A 96 -10.97 15.05 5.23
CA GLU A 96 -11.71 15.82 4.22
C GLU A 96 -12.73 16.74 4.89
N LEU A 97 -13.54 16.24 5.82
CA LEU A 97 -14.57 17.01 6.50
C LEU A 97 -14.01 18.11 7.43
N GLN A 98 -12.89 17.85 8.13
CA GLN A 98 -12.26 18.83 9.01
C GLN A 98 -11.57 19.95 8.23
N ILE A 99 -10.88 19.63 7.13
CA ILE A 99 -10.15 20.62 6.33
C ILE A 99 -11.10 21.42 5.42
N ASN A 100 -12.23 20.83 5.00
CA ASN A 100 -13.22 21.49 4.16
C ASN A 100 -13.98 22.64 4.88
N ASN A 101 -13.76 22.87 6.18
CA ASN A 101 -14.20 24.07 6.92
C ASN A 101 -15.61 24.59 6.56
N ARG A 102 -16.59 23.67 6.50
CA ARG A 102 -18.01 23.88 6.14
C ARG A 102 -18.36 24.13 4.66
N GLY A 103 -17.43 23.93 3.71
CA GLY A 103 -17.74 23.77 2.28
C GLY A 103 -18.29 25.02 1.58
N HIS A 104 -17.92 26.22 2.06
CA HIS A 104 -18.47 27.48 1.56
C HIS A 104 -17.97 27.85 0.14
N THR A 105 -16.87 27.28 -0.36
CA THR A 105 -16.34 27.56 -1.71
C THR A 105 -15.67 26.34 -2.34
N LYS A 106 -15.71 26.22 -3.68
CA LYS A 106 -15.06 25.12 -4.45
C LYS A 106 -13.55 24.96 -4.15
N ALA A 107 -12.89 26.02 -3.69
CA ALA A 107 -11.48 26.02 -3.31
C ALA A 107 -11.21 25.29 -1.98
N ASP A 108 -12.17 25.30 -1.04
CA ASP A 108 -12.06 24.60 0.25
C ASP A 108 -12.22 23.09 0.07
N LEU A 109 -13.12 22.70 -0.84
CA LEU A 109 -13.35 21.31 -1.21
C LEU A 109 -12.10 20.68 -1.86
N LEU A 110 -11.41 21.48 -2.68
CA LEU A 110 -10.13 21.10 -3.29
C LEU A 110 -9.00 20.97 -2.26
N HIS A 111 -9.01 21.80 -1.22
CA HIS A 111 -8.08 21.70 -0.09
C HIS A 111 -8.34 20.44 0.74
N GLY A 112 -9.60 20.08 0.97
CA GLY A 112 -10.00 18.83 1.62
C GLY A 112 -9.44 17.60 0.89
N TYR A 113 -9.66 17.51 -0.42
CA TYR A 113 -9.09 16.43 -1.24
C TYR A 113 -7.57 16.37 -1.18
N ARG A 114 -6.89 17.53 -1.25
CA ARG A 114 -5.43 17.58 -1.14
C ARG A 114 -4.94 17.11 0.23
N GLY A 115 -5.62 17.48 1.31
CA GLY A 115 -5.30 17.01 2.66
C GLY A 115 -5.39 15.49 2.79
N THR A 116 -6.46 14.90 2.28
CA THR A 116 -6.66 13.45 2.25
C THR A 116 -5.62 12.73 1.39
N LEU A 117 -5.25 13.32 0.24
CA LEU A 117 -4.19 12.80 -0.62
C LEU A 117 -2.82 12.82 0.08
N TRP A 118 -2.47 13.91 0.76
CA TRP A 118 -1.23 13.98 1.55
C TRP A 118 -1.21 12.97 2.71
N PHE A 119 -2.35 12.73 3.35
CA PHE A 119 -2.49 11.67 4.35
C PHE A 119 -2.19 10.29 3.76
N SER A 120 -2.74 9.98 2.58
CA SER A 120 -2.47 8.72 1.88
C SER A 120 -0.98 8.55 1.52
N VAL A 121 -0.30 9.62 1.12
CA VAL A 121 1.14 9.62 0.85
C VAL A 121 1.93 9.35 2.12
N GLY A 122 1.56 9.96 3.24
CA GLY A 122 2.19 9.71 4.54
C GLY A 122 2.05 8.25 4.98
N LEU A 123 0.85 7.69 4.84
CA LEU A 123 0.58 6.30 5.23
C LEU A 123 1.34 5.30 4.35
N THR A 124 1.38 5.53 3.04
CA THR A 124 2.14 4.68 2.10
C THR A 124 3.64 4.84 2.25
N ALA A 125 4.16 6.04 2.52
CA ALA A 125 5.56 6.28 2.85
C ALA A 125 5.98 5.48 4.10
N PHE A 126 5.15 5.50 5.14
CA PHE A 126 5.38 4.75 6.37
C PHE A 126 5.37 3.24 6.13
N GLY A 127 4.40 2.74 5.35
CA GLY A 127 4.33 1.33 4.94
C GLY A 127 5.56 0.87 4.17
N THR A 128 6.02 1.67 3.20
CA THR A 128 7.24 1.40 2.42
C THR A 128 8.49 1.43 3.32
N GLY A 129 8.55 2.35 4.27
CA GLY A 129 9.63 2.41 5.28
C GLY A 129 9.71 1.14 6.12
N LEU A 130 8.57 0.65 6.63
CA LEU A 130 8.49 -0.62 7.36
C LEU A 130 8.93 -1.81 6.50
N ALA A 131 8.47 -1.87 5.24
CA ALA A 131 8.87 -2.92 4.30
C ALA A 131 10.39 -2.92 4.05
N ALA A 132 10.99 -1.74 3.89
CA ALA A 132 12.44 -1.58 3.73
C ALA A 132 13.20 -2.06 4.98
N VAL A 133 12.75 -1.69 6.18
CA VAL A 133 13.34 -2.15 7.45
C VAL A 133 13.27 -3.67 7.59
N PHE A 134 12.13 -4.27 7.25
CA PHE A 134 11.96 -5.73 7.25
C PHE A 134 12.93 -6.42 6.29
N LEU A 135 13.10 -5.90 5.07
CA LEU A 135 14.07 -6.44 4.11
C LEU A 135 15.49 -6.34 4.65
N LEU A 136 15.88 -5.19 5.21
CA LEU A 136 17.21 -5.00 5.80
C LEU A 136 17.47 -5.99 6.94
N LYS A 137 16.47 -6.21 7.81
CA LYS A 137 16.53 -7.20 8.89
C LYS A 137 16.67 -8.63 8.36
N ASP A 138 15.93 -8.99 7.31
CA ASP A 138 16.02 -10.31 6.68
C ASP A 138 17.39 -10.53 6.02
N ARG A 139 17.91 -9.53 5.28
CA ARG A 139 19.27 -9.59 4.71
C ARG A 139 20.34 -9.72 5.79
N ARG A 140 20.21 -9.01 6.93
CA ARG A 140 21.14 -9.12 8.07
C ARG A 140 21.09 -10.52 8.71
N ARG A 141 19.90 -11.08 8.96
CA ARG A 141 19.77 -12.45 9.50
C ARG A 141 20.38 -13.50 8.58
N ARG A 142 20.20 -13.38 7.27
CA ARG A 142 20.81 -14.29 6.28
C ARG A 142 22.34 -14.19 6.23
N LYS A 143 22.89 -12.98 6.38
CA LYS A 143 24.36 -12.79 6.47
C LYS A 143 24.93 -13.44 7.73
N LEU A 144 24.21 -13.37 8.85
CA LEU A 144 24.61 -14.01 10.11
C LEU A 144 24.51 -15.54 10.04
N ALA A 145 23.51 -16.10 9.37
CA ALA A 145 23.34 -17.56 9.23
C ALA A 145 24.31 -18.23 8.24
N LYS A 146 25.05 -17.44 7.44
CA LYS A 146 26.09 -17.93 6.52
C LYS A 146 27.50 -17.93 7.12
N LYS A 147 27.66 -17.40 8.33
CA LYS A 147 28.93 -17.32 9.05
C LYS A 147 28.95 -18.40 10.13
#